data_AF-A0A1M6NVH9-F1
#
_entry.id   AF-A0A1M6NVH9-F1
#
_cell.length_a   1.000
_cell.length_b   1.000
_cell.length_c   1.000
_cell.angle_alpha   90.00
_cell.angle_beta   90.00
_cell.angle_gamma   90.00
#
_symmetry.space_group_name_H-M   'P 1'
#
loop_
_entity.id
_entity.type
_entity.pdbx_description
1 polymer ?
#
loop_
_entity_poly.entity_id
_entity_poly.type
_entity_poly.pdbx_seq_one_letter_code
_entity_poly.pdbx_strand_id
1 'polypeptide(L)'
;MVTRTGHRFVRIRFLWAKSRARQDVQWSERMTETNTVAAEETGSIDPEQMRVCLDVIARVGSLPGDHPDSRVLQRASAKLFKAVKENRRRERRRARREHDDAVFAATATAAPDRIDDETNGRMLTSTSTGELAGVLRKARACYICKQRYREVDAFYHQLCPGCAAFNRERRHARTDLSGRRALLTGGRAKIGMYIALRLLRDGAHTTVTTRFPNDAVRRFAAMPDSGDWMHRLRVVGIDLRDPAQVLRLADEVASAGPLDILINNAAQTVRRSPASYGPLIEAEAHPLTGDRLPRPLVLGGVGSLALEASDALDRNALTPEMLTSLALTTGSASLERVRAGTAVDAGGLLPDLAADNSWTDRVGAIEPVEMLEVQLCNVTAPFMLVDRLRPALAASPARRTYIVNVSAMEGVFGRGYKGPGHPHTNMAKAALNMLTRTSAEEMLETDGILMTSVDTGWITDERPHPDKERMAEEGFHAPLDLEDGAARVYDPIVRGEDGEDLYGCFLKDYAPANW
;
A
#
# COMPACT_ATOMS: atom_id res chain seq x y z
N MET A 1 -50.41 23.79 32.59
CA MET A 1 -50.04 25.04 33.29
C MET A 1 -48.67 25.46 32.76
N VAL A 2 -48.59 26.27 31.70
CA VAL A 2 -48.71 27.75 31.68
C VAL A 2 -47.63 28.33 32.60
N THR A 3 -46.57 28.95 32.06
CA THR A 3 -46.62 30.35 31.63
C THR A 3 -45.87 30.66 30.32
N ARG A 4 -46.59 31.34 29.43
CA ARG A 4 -46.12 32.09 28.25
C ARG A 4 -45.90 33.55 28.65
N THR A 5 -45.03 34.26 27.93
CA THR A 5 -45.20 35.55 27.20
C THR A 5 -43.83 36.27 27.13
N GLY A 6 -43.36 36.87 26.05
CA GLY A 6 -43.90 37.20 24.72
C GLY A 6 -42.95 38.15 23.97
N HIS A 7 -43.34 38.50 22.74
CA HIS A 7 -42.75 39.49 21.79
C HIS A 7 -41.76 38.95 20.74
N ARG A 8 -41.83 39.30 19.44
CA ARG A 8 -42.81 40.01 18.60
C ARG A 8 -42.42 39.73 17.15
N PHE A 9 -43.39 39.43 16.29
CA PHE A 9 -43.26 39.39 14.81
C PHE A 9 -43.26 40.82 14.26
N VAL A 10 -42.40 41.14 13.28
CA VAL A 10 -42.66 42.18 12.27
C VAL A 10 -42.12 41.71 10.91
N ARG A 11 -43.05 41.66 9.94
CA ARG A 11 -42.85 41.50 8.49
C ARG A 11 -42.30 42.79 7.89
N ILE A 12 -41.38 42.70 6.92
CA ILE A 12 -41.31 43.64 5.78
C ILE A 12 -40.99 42.85 4.50
N ARG A 13 -41.84 43.05 3.48
CA ARG A 13 -41.77 42.58 2.09
C ARG A 13 -42.04 43.82 1.21
N PHE A 14 -41.67 43.79 -0.07
CA PHE A 14 -41.73 44.83 -1.15
C PHE A 14 -40.41 45.60 -1.33
N LEU A 15 -39.84 45.86 -2.52
CA LEU A 15 -40.19 45.75 -3.95
C LEU A 15 -38.91 45.25 -4.70
N TRP A 16 -38.94 44.62 -5.88
CA TRP A 16 -39.12 45.28 -7.18
C TRP A 16 -39.24 44.22 -8.28
N ALA A 17 -40.25 44.37 -9.14
CA ALA A 17 -40.43 43.63 -10.37
C ALA A 17 -40.56 44.66 -11.51
N LYS A 18 -39.83 44.46 -12.61
CA LYS A 18 -40.22 44.72 -14.02
C LYS A 18 -38.99 44.93 -14.89
N SER A 19 -38.78 44.02 -15.82
CA SER A 19 -38.31 44.34 -17.18
C SER A 19 -38.43 43.07 -18.04
N ARG A 20 -39.60 42.92 -18.68
CA ARG A 20 -39.79 42.11 -19.88
C ARG A 20 -40.20 43.07 -21.00
N ALA A 21 -39.81 42.68 -22.22
CA ALA A 21 -40.30 43.11 -23.53
C ALA A 21 -39.46 44.17 -24.28
N ARG A 22 -38.79 43.67 -25.33
CA ARG A 22 -38.33 44.27 -26.61
C ARG A 22 -37.17 43.34 -27.05
N GLN A 23 -37.17 42.60 -28.15
CA GLN A 23 -37.80 42.75 -29.47
C GLN A 23 -38.05 41.35 -30.06
N ASP A 24 -39.18 41.18 -30.72
CA ASP A 24 -39.34 40.23 -31.82
C ASP A 24 -38.92 40.92 -33.13
N VAL A 25 -38.55 40.08 -34.10
CA VAL A 25 -38.64 40.24 -35.56
C VAL A 25 -37.30 40.15 -36.32
N GLN A 26 -37.31 39.17 -37.24
CA GLN A 26 -36.49 38.97 -38.45
C GLN A 26 -35.09 38.35 -38.28
N TRP A 27 -34.97 37.06 -38.61
CA TRP A 27 -34.58 36.65 -39.97
C TRP A 27 -34.80 35.13 -40.12
N SER A 28 -35.63 34.77 -41.11
CA SER A 28 -35.84 33.41 -41.58
C SER A 28 -34.75 32.99 -42.56
N GLU A 29 -34.49 31.68 -42.59
CA GLU A 29 -33.93 30.92 -43.71
C GLU A 29 -32.48 31.20 -44.16
N ARG A 30 -31.57 30.33 -43.71
CA ARG A 30 -30.67 29.61 -44.61
C ARG A 30 -29.96 28.45 -43.90
N MET A 31 -29.79 27.36 -44.66
CA MET A 31 -28.98 26.15 -44.38
C MET A 31 -29.70 24.99 -43.68
N THR A 32 -30.45 24.29 -44.54
CA THR A 32 -30.46 22.84 -44.69
C THR A 32 -29.17 22.11 -44.31
N GLU A 33 -29.37 20.92 -43.72
CA GLU A 33 -28.51 19.74 -43.76
C GLU A 33 -27.12 19.84 -43.13
N THR A 34 -26.99 19.31 -41.90
CA THR A 34 -26.22 18.07 -41.62
C THR A 34 -26.11 17.79 -40.12
N ASN A 35 -26.21 16.51 -39.76
CA ASN A 35 -25.86 15.92 -38.46
C ASN A 35 -26.70 16.24 -37.22
N THR A 36 -27.93 15.73 -37.21
CA THR A 36 -28.56 15.26 -35.96
C THR A 36 -28.08 13.84 -35.66
N VAL A 37 -27.00 13.72 -34.89
CA VAL A 37 -26.63 12.47 -34.21
C VAL A 37 -27.06 12.58 -32.75
N ALA A 38 -28.10 11.82 -32.41
CA ALA A 38 -28.47 11.28 -31.10
C ALA A 38 -28.40 12.23 -29.88
N ALA A 39 -29.50 12.95 -29.64
CA ALA A 39 -29.92 13.26 -28.28
C ALA A 39 -30.88 12.15 -27.82
N GLU A 40 -30.46 11.38 -26.81
CA GLU A 40 -31.23 10.28 -26.22
C GLU A 40 -32.61 10.75 -25.74
N GLU A 41 -33.66 10.07 -26.21
CA GLU A 41 -35.03 10.25 -25.73
C GLU A 41 -35.16 9.83 -24.26
N THR A 42 -35.48 10.78 -23.39
CA THR A 42 -36.11 10.46 -22.11
C THR A 42 -37.49 9.87 -22.38
N GLY A 43 -37.62 8.54 -22.33
CA GLY A 43 -38.87 7.81 -22.61
C GLY A 43 -40.04 8.24 -21.72
N SER A 44 -40.93 9.08 -22.24
CA SER A 44 -42.22 9.39 -21.64
C SER A 44 -43.26 8.32 -22.01
N ILE A 45 -44.07 7.89 -21.05
CA ILE A 45 -45.22 6.99 -21.32
C ILE A 45 -46.26 7.77 -22.13
N ASP A 46 -46.84 7.13 -23.17
CA ASP A 46 -47.93 7.68 -23.98
C ASP A 46 -49.08 8.20 -23.08
N PRO A 47 -49.46 9.49 -23.19
CA PRO A 47 -50.53 10.07 -22.39
C PRO A 47 -51.86 9.30 -22.44
N GLU A 48 -52.21 8.72 -23.59
CA GLU A 48 -53.46 7.98 -23.72
C GLU A 48 -53.40 6.64 -22.97
N GLN A 49 -52.27 5.94 -23.01
CA GLN A 49 -52.05 4.73 -22.22
C GLN A 49 -52.07 5.02 -20.71
N MET A 50 -51.49 6.16 -20.29
CA MET A 50 -51.54 6.60 -18.89
C MET A 50 -52.98 6.89 -18.45
N ARG A 51 -53.78 7.56 -19.30
CA ARG A 51 -55.19 7.84 -19.03
C ARG A 51 -55.98 6.54 -18.84
N VAL A 52 -55.82 5.57 -19.74
CA VAL A 52 -56.46 4.25 -19.64
C VAL A 52 -56.04 3.52 -18.35
N CYS A 53 -54.76 3.56 -17.98
CA CYS A 53 -54.26 2.96 -16.74
C CYS A 53 -54.93 3.55 -15.49
N LEU A 54 -55.03 4.89 -15.42
CA LEU A 54 -55.68 5.59 -14.30
C LEU A 54 -57.18 5.28 -14.22
N ASP A 55 -57.87 5.20 -15.36
CA ASP A 55 -59.29 4.82 -15.43
C ASP A 55 -59.51 3.40 -14.89
N VAL A 56 -58.64 2.45 -15.27
CA VAL A 56 -58.69 1.07 -14.77
C VAL A 56 -58.44 1.02 -13.27
N ILE A 57 -57.45 1.78 -12.76
CA ILE A 57 -57.17 1.86 -11.32
C ILE A 57 -58.38 2.39 -10.54
N ALA A 58 -59.03 3.45 -11.04
CA ALA A 58 -60.21 4.02 -10.41
C ALA A 58 -61.39 3.05 -10.35
N ARG A 59 -61.64 2.30 -11.44
CA ARG A 59 -62.70 1.28 -11.49
C ARG A 59 -62.45 0.15 -10.50
N VAL A 60 -61.22 -0.37 -10.43
CA VAL A 60 -60.85 -1.44 -9.48
C VAL A 60 -61.04 -1.01 -8.03
N GLY A 61 -60.89 0.28 -7.71
CA GLY A 61 -61.14 0.83 -6.37
C GLY A 61 -62.56 0.63 -5.84
N SER A 62 -63.53 0.34 -6.71
CA SER A 62 -64.93 0.04 -6.33
C SER A 62 -65.25 -1.45 -6.22
N LEU A 63 -64.33 -2.35 -6.61
CA LEU A 63 -64.53 -3.80 -6.56
C LEU A 63 -64.23 -4.37 -5.16
N PRO A 64 -64.87 -5.49 -4.76
CA PRO A 64 -64.49 -6.24 -3.57
C PRO A 64 -63.00 -6.61 -3.56
N GLY A 65 -62.37 -6.61 -2.39
CA GLY A 65 -60.92 -6.82 -2.25
C GLY A 65 -60.40 -8.21 -2.67
N ASP A 66 -61.29 -9.20 -2.76
CA ASP A 66 -61.01 -10.57 -3.21
C ASP A 66 -61.28 -10.80 -4.70
N HIS A 67 -61.85 -9.81 -5.42
CA HIS A 67 -62.07 -9.88 -6.86
C HIS A 67 -60.75 -10.16 -7.62
N PRO A 68 -60.73 -11.04 -8.65
CA PRO A 68 -59.51 -11.38 -9.39
C PRO A 68 -58.74 -10.15 -9.89
N ASP A 69 -59.42 -9.21 -10.53
CA ASP A 69 -58.80 -7.97 -11.05
C ASP A 69 -58.28 -7.05 -9.95
N SER A 70 -58.96 -7.01 -8.79
CA SER A 70 -58.49 -6.27 -7.61
C SER A 70 -57.19 -6.86 -7.07
N ARG A 71 -57.09 -8.19 -6.99
CA ARG A 71 -55.86 -8.87 -6.57
C ARG A 71 -54.70 -8.66 -7.55
N VAL A 72 -54.97 -8.64 -8.86
CA VAL A 72 -53.94 -8.37 -9.89
C VAL A 72 -53.38 -6.95 -9.72
N LEU A 73 -54.26 -5.95 -9.63
CA LEU A 73 -53.83 -4.55 -9.51
C LEU A 73 -53.16 -4.25 -8.16
N GLN A 74 -53.64 -4.83 -7.06
CA GLN A 74 -52.99 -4.74 -5.75
C GLN A 74 -51.55 -5.28 -5.80
N ARG A 75 -51.33 -6.45 -6.42
CA ARG A 75 -49.99 -7.03 -6.59
C ARG A 75 -49.11 -6.17 -7.49
N ALA A 76 -49.64 -5.66 -8.60
CA ALA A 76 -48.91 -4.79 -9.52
C ALA A 76 -48.49 -3.47 -8.83
N SER A 77 -49.42 -2.85 -8.09
CA SER A 77 -49.16 -1.62 -7.33
C SER A 77 -48.14 -1.84 -6.22
N ALA A 78 -48.21 -2.96 -5.49
CA ALA A 78 -47.23 -3.32 -4.48
C ALA A 78 -45.82 -3.55 -5.10
N LYS A 79 -45.74 -4.21 -6.26
CA LYS A 79 -44.49 -4.38 -7.01
C LYS A 79 -43.92 -3.03 -7.46
N LEU A 80 -44.75 -2.15 -8.02
CA LEU A 80 -44.33 -0.80 -8.44
C LEU A 80 -43.83 0.02 -7.24
N PHE A 81 -44.58 0.05 -6.14
CA PHE A 81 -44.16 0.75 -4.93
C PHE A 81 -42.84 0.22 -4.37
N LYS A 82 -42.67 -1.11 -4.34
CA LYS A 82 -41.42 -1.76 -3.94
C LYS A 82 -40.27 -1.36 -4.87
N ALA A 83 -40.46 -1.39 -6.18
CA ALA A 83 -39.46 -0.99 -7.17
C ALA A 83 -39.06 0.49 -7.02
N VAL A 84 -40.01 1.40 -6.84
CA VAL A 84 -39.72 2.84 -6.60
C VAL A 84 -38.94 3.03 -5.30
N LYS A 85 -39.33 2.34 -4.21
CA LYS A 85 -38.63 2.40 -2.93
C LYS A 85 -37.21 1.83 -3.02
N GLU A 86 -37.02 0.74 -3.76
CA GLU A 86 -35.71 0.15 -4.03
C GLU A 86 -34.85 1.08 -4.88
N ASN A 87 -35.41 1.71 -5.92
CA ASN A 87 -34.67 2.66 -6.75
C ASN A 87 -34.23 3.89 -5.94
N ARG A 88 -35.13 4.50 -5.16
CA ARG A 88 -34.77 5.62 -4.26
C ARG A 88 -33.68 5.23 -3.24
N ARG A 89 -33.72 3.99 -2.73
CA ARG A 89 -32.67 3.47 -1.84
C ARG A 89 -31.34 3.30 -2.59
N ARG A 90 -31.36 2.81 -3.83
CA ARG A 90 -30.18 2.69 -4.69
C ARG A 90 -29.57 4.05 -5.00
N GLU A 91 -30.37 5.03 -5.41
CA GLU A 91 -29.94 6.41 -5.68
C GLU A 91 -29.30 7.05 -4.46
N ARG A 92 -29.94 6.97 -3.28
CA ARG A 92 -29.37 7.48 -2.03
C ARG A 92 -28.06 6.79 -1.64
N ARG A 93 -27.94 5.48 -1.88
CA ARG A 93 -26.71 4.73 -1.63
C ARG A 93 -25.61 5.13 -2.61
N ARG A 94 -25.95 5.31 -3.89
CA ARG A 94 -25.04 5.74 -4.95
C ARG A 94 -24.50 7.15 -4.67
N ALA A 95 -25.39 8.13 -4.46
CA ALA A 95 -24.99 9.49 -4.11
C ALA A 95 -24.17 9.58 -2.81
N ARG A 96 -24.38 8.65 -1.88
CA ARG A 96 -23.53 8.55 -0.68
C ARG A 96 -22.15 8.04 -1.02
N ARG A 97 -22.07 6.94 -1.78
CA ARG A 97 -20.82 6.33 -2.22
C ARG A 97 -20.00 7.32 -3.03
N GLU A 98 -20.57 7.93 -4.06
CA GLU A 98 -19.92 8.93 -4.91
C GLU A 98 -19.32 10.10 -4.09
N HIS A 99 -20.04 10.58 -3.07
CA HIS A 99 -19.51 11.61 -2.16
C HIS A 99 -18.34 11.09 -1.33
N ASP A 100 -18.49 9.94 -0.69
CA ASP A 100 -17.45 9.38 0.20
C ASP A 100 -16.19 9.02 -0.61
N ASP A 101 -16.35 8.52 -1.83
CA ASP A 101 -15.26 8.17 -2.74
C ASP A 101 -14.55 9.43 -3.26
N ALA A 102 -15.28 10.51 -3.56
CA ALA A 102 -14.67 11.81 -3.90
C ALA A 102 -13.84 12.39 -2.75
N VAL A 103 -14.27 12.21 -1.50
CA VAL A 103 -13.47 12.62 -0.32
C VAL A 103 -12.18 11.80 -0.23
N PHE A 104 -12.21 10.50 -0.51
CA PHE A 104 -10.98 9.68 -0.50
C PHE A 104 -10.05 10.02 -1.66
N ALA A 105 -10.58 10.22 -2.86
CA ALA A 105 -9.79 10.60 -4.03
C ALA A 105 -9.03 11.93 -3.84
N ALA A 106 -9.50 12.79 -2.93
CA ALA A 106 -8.82 14.05 -2.57
C ALA A 106 -7.66 13.85 -1.57
N THR A 107 -7.56 12.67 -0.95
CA THR A 107 -6.46 12.35 -0.02
C THR A 107 -5.23 11.88 -0.76
N ALA A 108 -4.08 12.01 -0.11
CA ALA A 108 -2.81 11.59 -0.68
C ALA A 108 -2.71 10.05 -0.84
N THR A 109 -3.18 9.30 0.16
CA THR A 109 -3.12 7.82 0.18
C THR A 109 -4.25 7.13 -0.59
N ALA A 110 -5.26 7.84 -1.08
CA ALA A 110 -6.26 7.26 -2.00
C ALA A 110 -6.41 8.10 -3.27
N ALA A 111 -5.35 8.82 -3.64
CA ALA A 111 -5.30 9.52 -4.91
C ALA A 111 -5.45 8.49 -6.05
N PRO A 112 -6.30 8.74 -7.07
CA PRO A 112 -6.56 7.77 -8.13
C PRO A 112 -5.32 7.34 -8.94
N ASP A 113 -4.28 8.18 -8.96
CA ASP A 113 -3.00 7.93 -9.62
C ASP A 113 -1.98 7.21 -8.73
N ARG A 114 -2.30 6.95 -7.45
CA ARG A 114 -1.43 6.23 -6.52
C ARG A 114 -1.40 4.74 -6.84
N ILE A 115 -0.18 4.20 -6.99
CA ILE A 115 0.08 2.77 -6.92
C ILE A 115 0.71 2.44 -5.55
N ASP A 116 0.22 1.39 -4.89
CA ASP A 116 0.58 1.07 -3.50
C ASP A 116 2.09 0.78 -3.30
N ASP A 117 2.79 0.30 -4.34
CA ASP A 117 4.18 -0.20 -4.23
C ASP A 117 5.27 0.84 -4.58
N GLU A 118 4.99 2.12 -4.84
CA GLU A 118 5.93 3.07 -5.48
C GLU A 118 7.19 3.53 -4.69
N THR A 119 8.38 3.49 -5.32
CA THR A 119 9.68 3.72 -4.62
C THR A 119 10.30 5.12 -4.76
N ASN A 120 9.85 5.99 -5.67
CA ASN A 120 10.48 7.31 -5.86
C ASN A 120 9.62 8.48 -5.44
N GLY A 121 8.82 8.29 -4.39
CA GLY A 121 8.29 9.37 -3.56
C GLY A 121 8.04 10.69 -4.30
N ARG A 122 7.09 10.72 -5.25
CA ARG A 122 6.27 11.92 -5.29
C ARG A 122 5.66 11.96 -3.90
N MET A 123 6.10 12.93 -3.09
CA MET A 123 5.51 13.18 -1.78
C MET A 123 4.01 13.18 -2.03
N LEU A 124 3.30 12.21 -1.46
CA LEU A 124 1.87 12.09 -1.70
C LEU A 124 1.29 13.43 -1.26
N THR A 125 0.79 14.19 -2.23
CA THR A 125 0.29 15.53 -2.00
C THR A 125 -1.21 15.44 -2.05
N SER A 126 -1.85 15.88 -0.97
CA SER A 126 -3.29 16.06 -0.99
C SER A 126 -3.65 17.11 -2.03
N THR A 127 -4.72 16.89 -2.78
CA THR A 127 -5.33 17.98 -3.57
C THR A 127 -6.10 18.96 -2.69
N SER A 128 -6.20 18.66 -1.39
CA SER A 128 -6.84 19.49 -0.38
C SER A 128 -5.89 20.55 0.14
N THR A 129 -6.37 21.80 0.25
CA THR A 129 -5.57 22.95 0.71
C THR A 129 -5.53 23.11 2.23
N GLY A 130 -6.16 22.20 2.99
CA GLY A 130 -6.22 22.21 4.46
C GLY A 130 -5.91 20.85 5.08
N GLU A 131 -6.04 20.73 6.40
CA GLU A 131 -5.71 19.50 7.16
C GLU A 131 -6.65 18.31 6.88
N LEU A 132 -7.87 18.60 6.38
CA LEU A 132 -8.89 17.59 6.07
C LEU A 132 -9.21 17.59 4.57
N ALA A 133 -9.38 16.39 4.02
CA ALA A 133 -9.90 16.19 2.66
C ALA A 133 -11.43 16.34 2.57
N GLY A 134 -12.13 16.10 3.68
CA GLY A 134 -13.58 16.28 3.73
C GLY A 134 -14.26 15.48 4.83
N VAL A 135 -15.59 15.42 4.76
CA VAL A 135 -16.43 14.72 5.74
C VAL A 135 -17.26 13.64 5.05
N LEU A 136 -17.11 12.39 5.51
CA LEU A 136 -17.87 11.24 5.02
C LEU A 136 -19.34 11.33 5.46
N ARG A 137 -20.24 10.97 4.54
CA ARG A 137 -21.66 10.76 4.81
C ARG A 137 -21.91 9.51 5.65
N LYS A 138 -21.02 8.51 5.61
CA LYS A 138 -21.05 7.33 6.49
C LYS A 138 -19.75 7.20 7.26
N ALA A 139 -19.86 7.17 8.59
CA ALA A 139 -18.70 6.95 9.46
C ALA A 139 -18.04 5.60 9.15
N ARG A 140 -16.71 5.59 9.05
CA ARG A 140 -15.86 4.39 8.85
C ARG A 140 -14.99 4.15 10.07
N ALA A 141 -14.52 2.92 10.25
CA ALA A 141 -13.60 2.57 11.33
C ALA A 141 -12.18 2.92 10.91
N CYS A 142 -11.41 3.55 11.81
CA CYS A 142 -10.00 3.83 11.60
C CYS A 142 -9.20 2.52 11.45
N TYR A 143 -8.24 2.49 10.52
CA TYR A 143 -7.38 1.34 10.28
C TYR A 143 -6.57 0.94 11.53
N ILE A 144 -6.13 1.90 12.35
CA ILE A 144 -5.37 1.63 13.58
C ILE A 144 -6.30 1.38 14.77
N CYS A 145 -6.87 2.45 15.36
CA CYS A 145 -7.61 2.37 16.62
C CYS A 145 -9.02 1.79 16.52
N LYS A 146 -9.52 1.50 15.30
CA LYS A 146 -10.87 0.99 14.99
C LYS A 146 -12.04 1.90 15.41
N GLN A 147 -11.78 3.07 16.01
CA GLN A 147 -12.81 4.06 16.31
C GLN A 147 -13.49 4.58 15.04
N ARG A 148 -14.79 4.89 15.14
CA ARG A 148 -15.55 5.39 14.00
C ARG A 148 -15.37 6.89 13.83
N TYR A 149 -15.04 7.33 12.62
CA TYR A 149 -14.80 8.73 12.30
C TYR A 149 -15.48 9.13 10.97
N ARG A 150 -15.63 10.43 10.73
CA ARG A 150 -16.17 11.00 9.48
C ARG A 150 -15.26 12.04 8.86
N GLU A 151 -14.51 12.78 9.65
CA GLU A 151 -13.53 13.76 9.19
C GLU A 151 -12.29 13.05 8.66
N VAL A 152 -12.03 13.18 7.36
CA VAL A 152 -10.94 12.49 6.68
C VAL A 152 -9.75 13.43 6.58
N ASP A 153 -8.61 12.95 7.04
CA ASP A 153 -7.33 13.64 6.96
C ASP A 153 -6.91 13.87 5.49
N ALA A 154 -6.21 14.97 5.22
CA ALA A 154 -5.76 15.32 3.87
C ALA A 154 -4.76 14.29 3.30
N PHE A 155 -3.97 13.64 4.14
CA PHE A 155 -3.01 12.62 3.73
C PHE A 155 -3.60 11.21 3.80
N TYR A 156 -4.19 10.83 4.94
CA TYR A 156 -4.65 9.46 5.21
C TYR A 156 -6.16 9.26 5.02
N HIS A 157 -6.57 8.47 4.02
CA HIS A 157 -7.99 8.13 3.79
C HIS A 157 -8.59 7.18 4.83
N GLN A 158 -7.77 6.32 5.45
CA GLN A 158 -8.22 5.26 6.36
C GLN A 158 -7.83 5.47 7.83
N LEU A 159 -7.29 6.63 8.21
CA LEU A 159 -6.98 6.97 9.60
C LEU A 159 -7.92 8.06 10.12
N CYS A 160 -8.33 7.96 11.40
CA CYS A 160 -8.96 9.08 12.07
C CYS A 160 -7.94 10.22 12.29
N PRO A 161 -8.38 11.47 12.52
CA PRO A 161 -7.47 12.61 12.64
C PRO A 161 -6.35 12.42 13.68
N GLY A 162 -6.66 11.82 14.84
CA GLY A 162 -5.66 11.54 15.88
C GLY A 162 -4.60 10.53 15.45
N CYS A 163 -5.02 9.41 14.83
CA CYS A 163 -4.07 8.41 14.31
C CYS A 163 -3.26 8.97 13.13
N ALA A 164 -3.87 9.79 12.27
CA ALA A 164 -3.20 10.43 11.15
C ALA A 164 -2.09 11.38 11.62
N ALA A 165 -2.38 12.25 12.60
CA ALA A 165 -1.39 13.14 13.20
C ALA A 165 -0.21 12.37 13.81
N PHE A 166 -0.50 11.34 14.63
CA PHE A 166 0.53 10.49 15.24
C PHE A 166 1.37 9.76 14.18
N ASN A 167 0.76 9.26 13.11
CA ASN A 167 1.51 8.58 12.03
C ASN A 167 2.40 9.55 11.27
N ARG A 168 1.96 10.79 11.01
CA ARG A 168 2.83 11.82 10.41
C ARG A 168 4.03 12.13 11.29
N GLU A 169 3.82 12.30 12.59
CA GLU A 169 4.91 12.54 13.55
C GLU A 169 5.95 11.42 13.45
N ARG A 170 5.50 10.15 13.55
CA ARG A 170 6.38 8.97 13.46
C ARG A 170 7.01 8.80 12.08
N ARG A 171 6.30 9.15 11.01
CA ARG A 171 6.81 9.14 9.64
C ARG A 171 8.03 10.04 9.49
N HIS A 172 8.04 11.19 10.15
CA HIS A 172 9.12 12.17 10.08
C HIS A 172 10.13 12.08 11.21
N ALA A 173 9.98 11.14 12.14
CA ALA A 173 10.93 10.92 13.22
C ALA A 173 12.31 10.48 12.67
N ARG A 174 13.37 11.02 13.27
CA ARG A 174 14.79 10.86 12.89
C ARG A 174 15.64 10.77 14.14
N THR A 175 16.85 10.25 14.00
CA THR A 175 17.85 10.24 15.07
C THR A 175 19.26 10.41 14.47
N ASP A 176 20.26 10.81 15.26
CA ASP A 176 21.65 10.89 14.78
C ASP A 176 22.33 9.52 14.91
N LEU A 177 22.68 8.94 13.76
CA LEU A 177 23.39 7.68 13.64
C LEU A 177 24.83 7.88 13.12
N SER A 178 25.39 9.08 13.24
CA SER A 178 26.77 9.37 12.87
C SER A 178 27.73 8.40 13.58
N GLY A 179 28.58 7.73 12.80
CA GLY A 179 29.52 6.74 13.30
C GLY A 179 28.92 5.36 13.56
N ARG A 180 27.60 5.17 13.42
CA ARG A 180 26.95 3.85 13.54
C ARG A 180 27.11 3.02 12.28
N ARG A 181 27.16 1.70 12.42
CA ARG A 181 27.21 0.73 11.33
C ARG A 181 25.93 -0.11 11.30
N ALA A 182 25.28 -0.17 10.14
CA ALA A 182 24.05 -0.89 9.93
C ALA A 182 24.19 -1.97 8.84
N LEU A 183 23.59 -3.14 9.07
CA LEU A 183 23.31 -4.15 8.05
C LEU A 183 21.81 -4.22 7.81
N LEU A 184 21.38 -4.00 6.57
CA LEU A 184 19.99 -4.08 6.14
C LEU A 184 19.85 -5.12 5.04
N THR A 185 19.08 -6.18 5.29
CA THR A 185 18.79 -7.15 4.25
C THR A 185 17.68 -6.67 3.31
N GLY A 186 17.83 -6.87 2.00
CA GLY A 186 16.81 -6.50 1.02
C GLY A 186 16.61 -4.99 0.84
N GLY A 187 17.71 -4.22 0.81
CA GLY A 187 17.67 -2.75 0.78
C GLY A 187 17.48 -2.11 -0.61
N ARG A 188 17.37 -2.88 -1.69
CA ARG A 188 17.35 -2.34 -3.08
C ARG A 188 16.10 -1.55 -3.43
N ALA A 189 14.92 -1.99 -2.98
CA ALA A 189 13.63 -1.50 -3.46
C ALA A 189 12.56 -1.55 -2.37
N LYS A 190 11.39 -0.97 -2.66
CA LYS A 190 10.24 -0.89 -1.76
C LYS A 190 10.64 -0.35 -0.37
N ILE A 191 10.06 -0.90 0.71
CA ILE A 191 10.34 -0.50 2.10
C ILE A 191 11.85 -0.51 2.41
N GLY A 192 12.58 -1.53 1.94
CA GLY A 192 14.01 -1.67 2.21
C GLY A 192 14.81 -0.48 1.70
N MET A 193 14.46 0.08 0.54
CA MET A 193 15.12 1.29 0.05
C MET A 193 14.84 2.50 0.94
N TYR A 194 13.60 2.69 1.40
CA TYR A 194 13.26 3.79 2.31
C TYR A 194 13.92 3.64 3.70
N ILE A 195 14.08 2.41 4.21
CA ILE A 195 14.85 2.16 5.44
C ILE A 195 16.33 2.52 5.23
N ALA A 196 16.92 2.08 4.10
CA ALA A 196 18.31 2.42 3.76
C ALA A 196 18.52 3.93 3.67
N LEU A 197 17.61 4.66 3.01
CA LEU A 197 17.67 6.11 2.91
C LEU A 197 17.58 6.78 4.29
N ARG A 198 16.73 6.29 5.21
CA ARG A 198 16.68 6.82 6.58
C ARG A 198 18.02 6.64 7.29
N LEU A 199 18.56 5.42 7.31
CA LEU A 199 19.86 5.12 7.93
C LEU A 199 20.99 6.00 7.37
N LEU A 200 21.08 6.13 6.04
CA LEU A 200 22.12 6.90 5.35
C LEU A 200 22.01 8.40 5.61
N ARG A 201 20.78 8.95 5.57
CA ARG A 201 20.48 10.36 5.83
C ARG A 201 20.63 10.73 7.30
N ASP A 202 20.52 9.75 8.19
CA ASP A 202 20.80 9.89 9.63
C ASP A 202 22.28 9.64 9.98
N GLY A 203 23.14 9.38 9.00
CA GLY A 203 24.60 9.37 9.18
C GLY A 203 25.24 7.99 9.32
N ALA A 204 24.46 6.90 9.30
CA ALA A 204 25.00 5.55 9.45
C ALA A 204 25.79 5.09 8.22
N HIS A 205 26.88 4.33 8.47
CA HIS A 205 27.50 3.46 7.48
C HIS A 205 26.63 2.24 7.24
N THR A 206 26.02 2.15 6.06
CA THR A 206 24.96 1.18 5.80
C THR A 206 25.39 0.16 4.75
N THR A 207 25.39 -1.11 5.13
CA THR A 207 25.51 -2.24 4.21
C THR A 207 24.11 -2.72 3.84
N VAL A 208 23.76 -2.65 2.55
CA VAL A 208 22.50 -3.17 2.03
C VAL A 208 22.74 -4.46 1.24
N THR A 209 21.86 -5.44 1.40
CA THR A 209 21.92 -6.68 0.64
C THR A 209 20.82 -6.77 -0.41
N THR A 210 21.11 -7.44 -1.53
CA THR A 210 20.15 -7.65 -2.63
C THR A 210 20.64 -8.74 -3.56
N ARG A 211 19.74 -9.32 -4.36
CA ARG A 211 20.12 -10.19 -5.49
C ARG A 211 20.57 -9.40 -6.73
N PHE A 212 20.24 -8.11 -6.80
CA PHE A 212 20.51 -7.22 -7.92
C PHE A 212 21.33 -6.00 -7.46
N PRO A 213 22.63 -6.18 -7.19
CA PRO A 213 23.48 -5.14 -6.61
C PRO A 213 23.75 -3.96 -7.55
N ASN A 214 23.92 -4.16 -8.87
CA ASN A 214 24.14 -3.07 -9.81
C ASN A 214 22.90 -2.18 -9.90
N ASP A 215 21.70 -2.76 -10.00
CA ASP A 215 20.45 -1.98 -9.95
C ASP A 215 20.29 -1.20 -8.63
N ALA A 216 20.69 -1.78 -7.50
CA ALA A 216 20.69 -1.05 -6.23
C ALA A 216 21.60 0.18 -6.28
N VAL A 217 22.83 0.05 -6.78
CA VAL A 217 23.75 1.19 -6.92
C VAL A 217 23.16 2.26 -7.84
N ARG A 218 22.55 1.89 -8.98
CA ARG A 218 21.88 2.84 -9.89
C ARG A 218 20.75 3.59 -9.19
N ARG A 219 19.91 2.89 -8.41
CA ARG A 219 18.80 3.50 -7.67
C ARG A 219 19.27 4.51 -6.63
N PHE A 220 20.25 4.12 -5.81
CA PHE A 220 20.78 5.03 -4.80
C PHE A 220 21.49 6.23 -5.44
N ALA A 221 22.18 6.05 -6.56
CA ALA A 221 22.86 7.15 -7.27
C ALA A 221 21.88 8.12 -7.94
N ALA A 222 20.70 7.65 -8.33
CA ALA A 222 19.64 8.48 -8.89
C ALA A 222 18.96 9.39 -7.85
N MET A 223 19.20 9.20 -6.55
CA MET A 223 18.64 10.06 -5.52
C MET A 223 19.27 11.46 -5.58
N PRO A 224 18.46 12.55 -5.49
CA PRO A 224 18.97 13.92 -5.59
C PRO A 224 20.03 14.27 -4.55
N ASP A 225 19.93 13.69 -3.35
CA ASP A 225 20.81 13.91 -2.20
C ASP A 225 21.91 12.85 -2.06
N SER A 226 22.09 11.98 -3.06
CA SER A 226 23.05 10.86 -3.00
C SER A 226 24.48 11.30 -2.73
N GLY A 227 24.88 12.49 -3.19
CA GLY A 227 26.21 13.06 -2.94
C GLY A 227 26.57 13.16 -1.45
N ASP A 228 25.59 13.31 -0.57
CA ASP A 228 25.79 13.56 0.86
C ASP A 228 26.10 12.28 1.67
N TRP A 229 25.71 11.11 1.15
CA TRP A 229 25.77 9.85 1.91
C TRP A 229 26.23 8.64 1.11
N MET A 230 26.38 8.71 -0.21
CA MET A 230 26.78 7.57 -1.06
C MET A 230 28.10 6.93 -0.61
N HIS A 231 29.04 7.73 -0.09
CA HIS A 231 30.31 7.25 0.45
C HIS A 231 30.18 6.34 1.69
N ARG A 232 29.00 6.34 2.34
CA ARG A 232 28.66 5.47 3.49
C ARG A 232 27.87 4.23 3.10
N LEU A 233 27.50 4.09 1.82
CA LEU A 233 26.75 2.94 1.31
C LEU A 233 27.69 1.82 0.84
N ARG A 234 27.49 0.62 1.38
CA ARG A 234 28.06 -0.63 0.84
C ARG A 234 26.94 -1.50 0.29
N VAL A 235 27.06 -1.97 -0.94
CA VAL A 235 26.08 -2.88 -1.56
C VAL A 235 26.67 -4.28 -1.67
N VAL A 236 25.91 -5.28 -1.20
CA VAL A 236 26.31 -6.69 -1.27
C VAL A 236 25.29 -7.51 -2.05
N GLY A 237 25.74 -8.09 -3.17
CA GLY A 237 25.05 -9.09 -3.96
C GLY A 237 25.04 -10.44 -3.24
N ILE A 238 23.86 -10.94 -2.89
CA ILE A 238 23.68 -12.21 -2.16
C ILE A 238 22.31 -12.83 -2.43
N ASP A 239 22.26 -14.15 -2.45
CA ASP A 239 21.03 -14.93 -2.33
C ASP A 239 20.87 -15.48 -0.90
N LEU A 240 19.84 -15.02 -0.18
CA LEU A 240 19.55 -15.49 1.18
C LEU A 240 19.00 -16.93 1.21
N ARG A 241 18.68 -17.51 0.05
CA ARG A 241 18.35 -18.93 -0.08
C ARG A 241 19.57 -19.83 0.02
N ASP A 242 20.78 -19.29 -0.06
CA ASP A 242 22.03 -20.03 0.09
C ASP A 242 22.68 -19.71 1.45
N PRO A 243 22.55 -20.62 2.45
CA PRO A 243 23.12 -20.44 3.78
C PRO A 243 24.63 -20.16 3.78
N ALA A 244 25.38 -20.68 2.80
CA ALA A 244 26.81 -20.45 2.72
C ALA A 244 27.14 -18.98 2.40
N GLN A 245 26.31 -18.30 1.59
CA GLN A 245 26.48 -16.87 1.34
C GLN A 245 26.11 -16.06 2.59
N VAL A 246 25.08 -16.47 3.33
CA VAL A 246 24.66 -15.80 4.57
C VAL A 246 25.78 -15.81 5.61
N LEU A 247 26.46 -16.96 5.79
CA LEU A 247 27.63 -17.05 6.67
C LEU A 247 28.76 -16.13 6.20
N ARG A 248 29.09 -16.15 4.90
CA ARG A 248 30.11 -15.25 4.35
C ARG A 248 29.77 -13.78 4.53
N LEU A 249 28.50 -13.40 4.37
CA LEU A 249 28.04 -12.03 4.62
C LEU A 249 28.27 -11.64 6.09
N ALA A 250 27.90 -12.52 7.02
CA ALA A 250 28.10 -12.25 8.44
C ALA A 250 29.60 -12.10 8.77
N ASP A 251 30.46 -12.96 8.21
CA ASP A 251 31.91 -12.88 8.38
C ASP A 251 32.49 -11.58 7.80
N GLU A 252 32.05 -11.16 6.61
CA GLU A 252 32.43 -9.90 5.96
C GLU A 252 31.99 -8.64 6.73
N VAL A 253 30.84 -8.70 7.40
CA VAL A 253 30.33 -7.58 8.21
C VAL A 253 31.09 -7.50 9.53
N ALA A 254 31.31 -8.64 10.18
CA ALA A 254 32.04 -8.75 11.45
C ALA A 254 33.53 -8.41 11.31
N SER A 255 34.18 -8.82 10.22
CA SER A 255 35.60 -8.53 9.98
C SER A 255 35.89 -7.03 9.80
N ALA A 256 34.88 -6.26 9.40
CA ALA A 256 34.98 -4.81 9.29
C ALA A 256 34.80 -4.07 10.64
N GLY A 257 34.61 -4.79 11.75
CA GLY A 257 34.54 -4.25 13.12
C GLY A 257 33.16 -4.40 13.79
N PRO A 258 32.88 -3.67 14.88
CA PRO A 258 31.60 -3.71 15.59
C PRO A 258 30.39 -3.30 14.73
N LEU A 259 29.24 -3.93 14.95
CA LEU A 259 27.97 -3.63 14.29
C LEU A 259 27.03 -2.95 15.29
N ASP A 260 26.21 -1.99 14.85
CA ASP A 260 25.25 -1.31 15.74
C ASP A 260 23.81 -1.70 15.46
N ILE A 261 23.48 -1.91 14.19
CA ILE A 261 22.10 -2.11 13.74
C ILE A 261 22.07 -3.30 12.76
N LEU A 262 21.21 -4.27 13.04
CA LEU A 262 20.84 -5.34 12.13
C LEU A 262 19.34 -5.26 11.84
N ILE A 263 18.98 -5.07 10.57
CA ILE A 263 17.59 -5.09 10.13
C ILE A 263 17.39 -6.27 9.17
N ASN A 264 16.70 -7.30 9.68
CA ASN A 264 16.26 -8.44 8.90
C ASN A 264 14.96 -8.07 8.16
N ASN A 265 15.09 -7.37 7.03
CA ASN A 265 13.98 -6.88 6.22
C ASN A 265 13.64 -7.76 5.01
N ALA A 266 14.64 -8.39 4.39
CA ALA A 266 14.40 -9.26 3.25
C ALA A 266 13.44 -10.38 3.62
N ALA A 267 12.39 -10.54 2.81
CA ALA A 267 11.42 -11.60 2.97
C ALA A 267 10.83 -12.01 1.61
N GLN A 268 10.46 -13.28 1.49
CA GLN A 268 9.65 -13.81 0.41
C GLN A 268 8.26 -14.13 0.97
N THR A 269 7.23 -13.52 0.37
CA THR A 269 5.83 -13.70 0.75
C THR A 269 5.06 -14.47 -0.33
N VAL A 270 5.35 -14.14 -1.59
CA VAL A 270 4.82 -14.78 -2.79
C VAL A 270 5.98 -15.01 -3.75
N ARG A 271 6.04 -16.19 -4.38
CA ARG A 271 6.97 -16.44 -5.49
C ARG A 271 6.40 -15.85 -6.77
N ARG A 272 7.14 -14.91 -7.36
CA ARG A 272 6.83 -14.31 -8.67
C ARG A 272 7.25 -15.25 -9.81
N SER A 273 6.58 -15.14 -10.94
CA SER A 273 6.99 -15.85 -12.16
C SER A 273 8.45 -15.53 -12.54
N PRO A 274 9.24 -16.49 -13.06
CA PRO A 274 10.60 -16.22 -13.53
C PRO A 274 10.66 -15.11 -14.60
N ALA A 275 9.66 -15.08 -15.49
CA ALA A 275 9.55 -14.06 -16.54
C ALA A 275 9.46 -12.63 -15.99
N SER A 276 8.86 -12.44 -14.80
CA SER A 276 8.79 -11.13 -14.15
C SER A 276 10.15 -10.50 -13.86
N TYR A 277 11.21 -11.31 -13.77
CA TYR A 277 12.57 -10.84 -13.49
C TYR A 277 13.43 -10.60 -14.74
N GLY A 278 12.97 -10.97 -15.94
CA GLY A 278 13.77 -10.95 -17.17
C GLY A 278 14.52 -9.64 -17.42
N PRO A 279 13.83 -8.48 -17.50
CA PRO A 279 14.49 -7.20 -17.72
C PRO A 279 15.49 -6.82 -16.63
N LEU A 280 15.22 -7.20 -15.37
CA LEU A 280 16.09 -6.90 -14.25
C LEU A 280 17.36 -7.75 -14.26
N ILE A 281 17.26 -9.02 -14.65
CA ILE A 281 18.41 -9.92 -14.84
C ILE A 281 19.29 -9.40 -15.97
N GLU A 282 18.69 -9.00 -17.10
CA GLU A 282 19.42 -8.43 -18.24
C GLU A 282 20.14 -7.13 -17.85
N ALA A 283 19.44 -6.21 -17.16
CA ALA A 283 20.02 -4.96 -16.71
C ALA A 283 21.15 -5.15 -15.68
N GLU A 284 21.06 -6.17 -14.84
CA GLU A 284 22.08 -6.48 -13.82
C GLU A 284 23.39 -6.97 -14.45
N ALA A 285 23.32 -7.63 -15.61
CA ALA A 285 24.50 -8.06 -16.36
C ALA A 285 25.30 -6.88 -16.97
N HIS A 286 24.70 -5.69 -17.05
CA HIS A 286 25.37 -4.50 -17.55
C HIS A 286 26.20 -3.79 -16.46
N PRO A 287 27.48 -3.48 -16.72
CA PRO A 287 28.38 -2.91 -15.73
C PRO A 287 27.94 -1.49 -15.32
N LEU A 288 28.27 -1.09 -14.10
CA LEU A 288 28.09 0.27 -13.63
C LEU A 288 28.99 1.23 -14.42
N THR A 289 28.42 2.34 -14.88
CA THR A 289 29.13 3.40 -15.61
C THR A 289 29.29 4.61 -14.70
N GLY A 290 30.51 4.88 -14.22
CA GLY A 290 30.83 6.04 -13.40
C GLY A 290 31.90 5.77 -12.34
N ASP A 291 32.94 6.61 -12.28
CA ASP A 291 34.14 6.36 -11.45
C ASP A 291 33.92 6.53 -9.94
N ARG A 292 32.84 7.20 -9.53
CA ARG A 292 32.55 7.52 -8.10
C ARG A 292 31.46 6.64 -7.48
N LEU A 293 30.99 5.63 -8.20
CA LEU A 293 29.96 4.72 -7.70
C LEU A 293 30.57 3.64 -6.80
N PRO A 294 29.90 3.26 -5.70
CA PRO A 294 30.37 2.15 -4.87
C PRO A 294 30.38 0.87 -5.71
N ARG A 295 31.50 0.14 -5.69
CA ARG A 295 31.59 -1.17 -6.33
C ARG A 295 30.92 -2.21 -5.45
N PRO A 296 29.89 -2.91 -5.94
CA PRO A 296 29.23 -3.92 -5.13
C PRO A 296 30.14 -5.13 -4.90
N LEU A 297 30.06 -5.72 -3.71
CA LEU A 297 30.64 -7.02 -3.42
C LEU A 297 29.62 -8.09 -3.79
N VAL A 298 30.01 -9.13 -4.53
CA VAL A 298 29.11 -10.25 -4.88
C VAL A 298 29.58 -11.51 -4.16
N LEU A 299 28.73 -12.08 -3.30
CA LEU A 299 29.02 -13.24 -2.48
C LEU A 299 28.53 -14.54 -3.13
N GLY A 300 28.89 -14.80 -4.40
CA GLY A 300 28.52 -16.02 -5.11
C GLY A 300 28.93 -15.98 -6.59
N GLY A 301 28.86 -17.12 -7.30
CA GLY A 301 29.02 -17.14 -8.76
C GLY A 301 27.80 -16.55 -9.46
N VAL A 302 28.01 -15.91 -10.62
CA VAL A 302 26.96 -15.20 -11.40
C VAL A 302 25.73 -16.08 -11.70
N GLY A 303 25.89 -17.42 -11.72
CA GLY A 303 24.81 -18.38 -11.89
C GLY A 303 23.98 -18.72 -10.64
N SER A 304 24.43 -18.37 -9.42
CA SER A 304 23.66 -18.58 -8.18
C SER A 304 22.60 -17.48 -7.94
N LEU A 305 22.77 -16.31 -8.57
CA LEU A 305 21.79 -15.23 -8.58
C LEU A 305 20.76 -15.38 -9.72
N ALA A 306 21.01 -16.31 -10.64
CA ALA A 306 20.12 -16.60 -11.75
C ALA A 306 18.87 -17.31 -11.23
N LEU A 307 17.81 -16.54 -11.00
CA LEU A 307 16.47 -17.01 -11.31
C LEU A 307 16.56 -17.61 -12.71
N GLU A 308 16.24 -18.90 -12.87
CA GLU A 308 16.38 -19.60 -14.14
C GLU A 308 15.86 -18.72 -15.28
N ALA A 309 16.78 -18.27 -16.13
CA ALA A 309 16.45 -17.45 -17.27
C ALA A 309 15.62 -18.31 -18.22
N SER A 310 14.30 -18.13 -18.19
CA SER A 310 13.44 -18.64 -19.25
C SER A 310 13.87 -17.96 -20.54
N ASP A 311 14.05 -18.73 -21.61
CA ASP A 311 14.35 -18.23 -22.95
C ASP A 311 13.45 -17.01 -23.26
N ALA A 312 14.06 -15.82 -23.23
CA ALA A 312 13.34 -14.58 -23.22
C ALA A 312 12.67 -14.33 -24.58
N LEU A 313 11.39 -13.97 -24.48
CA LEU A 313 10.61 -13.24 -25.48
C LEU A 313 11.37 -11.99 -25.97
N ASP A 314 10.99 -11.56 -27.17
CA ASP A 314 11.54 -10.50 -28.02
C ASP A 314 12.47 -9.45 -27.35
N ARG A 315 13.71 -9.37 -27.84
CA ARG A 315 14.84 -8.57 -27.32
C ARG A 315 14.71 -7.07 -27.62
N ASN A 316 13.68 -6.40 -27.10
CA ASN A 316 13.52 -4.96 -27.27
C ASN A 316 13.28 -4.18 -25.96
N ALA A 317 14.24 -3.28 -25.69
CA ALA A 317 14.03 -1.84 -25.50
C ALA A 317 14.06 -1.18 -24.10
N LEU A 318 14.52 -1.84 -23.04
CA LEU A 318 14.80 -1.15 -21.76
C LEU A 318 16.29 -1.18 -21.41
N THR A 319 16.95 -0.02 -21.44
CA THR A 319 18.31 0.11 -20.89
C THR A 319 18.26 -0.02 -19.35
N PRO A 320 19.37 -0.36 -18.67
CA PRO A 320 19.42 -0.39 -17.21
C PRO A 320 18.95 0.92 -16.57
N GLU A 321 19.38 2.05 -17.14
CA GLU A 321 19.01 3.38 -16.66
C GLU A 321 17.51 3.64 -16.84
N MET A 322 16.91 3.22 -17.96
CA MET A 322 15.48 3.32 -18.17
C MET A 322 14.69 2.42 -17.21
N LEU A 323 15.14 1.18 -16.98
CA LEU A 323 14.50 0.26 -16.04
C LEU A 323 14.51 0.83 -14.62
N THR A 324 15.68 1.30 -14.15
CA THR A 324 15.81 1.96 -12.86
C THR A 324 14.92 3.22 -12.80
N SER A 325 14.92 4.05 -13.85
CA SER A 325 14.07 5.24 -13.93
C SER A 325 12.58 4.91 -13.84
N LEU A 326 12.11 3.88 -14.55
CA LEU A 326 10.71 3.46 -14.53
C LEU A 326 10.31 2.89 -13.16
N ALA A 327 11.16 2.06 -12.55
CA ALA A 327 10.93 1.56 -11.21
C ALA A 327 10.89 2.67 -10.15
N LEU A 328 11.56 3.79 -10.47
CA LEU A 328 11.54 5.03 -9.71
C LEU A 328 10.54 6.04 -10.28
N THR A 329 9.47 5.65 -10.99
CA THR A 329 8.47 6.61 -11.49
C THR A 329 7.07 6.24 -11.02
N THR A 330 6.34 7.20 -10.44
CA THR A 330 4.93 7.04 -10.07
C THR A 330 4.10 6.66 -11.30
N GLY A 331 3.15 5.73 -11.12
CA GLY A 331 2.30 5.28 -12.22
C GLY A 331 2.98 4.30 -13.20
N SER A 332 4.22 3.84 -12.94
CA SER A 332 4.94 2.91 -13.84
C SER A 332 4.34 1.51 -13.91
N ALA A 333 3.53 1.13 -12.92
CA ALA A 333 2.76 -0.11 -12.90
C ALA A 333 1.23 0.11 -12.94
N SER A 334 0.78 1.20 -13.56
CA SER A 334 -0.66 1.49 -13.68
C SER A 334 -1.36 0.43 -14.51
N LEU A 335 -2.66 0.21 -14.27
CA LEU A 335 -3.45 -0.77 -15.03
C LEU A 335 -3.41 -0.51 -16.54
N GLU A 336 -3.36 0.77 -16.96
CA GLU A 336 -3.20 1.14 -18.37
C GLU A 336 -1.86 0.63 -18.94
N ARG A 337 -0.75 0.83 -18.22
CA ARG A 337 0.58 0.34 -18.64
C ARG A 337 0.70 -1.18 -18.58
N VAL A 338 0.02 -1.81 -17.63
CA VAL A 338 -0.07 -3.28 -17.55
C VAL A 338 -0.73 -3.82 -18.80
N ARG A 339 -1.91 -3.27 -19.16
CA ARG A 339 -2.64 -3.64 -20.39
C ARG A 339 -1.84 -3.35 -21.66
N ALA A 340 -1.00 -2.33 -21.65
CA ALA A 340 -0.10 -1.98 -22.75
C ALA A 340 1.23 -2.77 -22.77
N GLY A 341 1.50 -3.64 -21.78
CA GLY A 341 2.73 -4.43 -21.71
C GLY A 341 4.01 -3.60 -21.45
N THR A 342 3.87 -2.38 -20.92
CA THR A 342 4.99 -1.45 -20.66
C THR A 342 5.23 -1.20 -19.18
N ALA A 343 4.48 -1.87 -18.31
CA ALA A 343 4.54 -1.67 -16.88
C ALA A 343 5.81 -2.28 -16.26
N VAL A 344 6.39 -1.54 -15.33
CA VAL A 344 7.50 -1.97 -14.47
C VAL A 344 7.14 -1.56 -13.06
N ASP A 345 7.16 -2.50 -12.11
CA ASP A 345 6.87 -2.21 -10.72
C ASP A 345 8.05 -1.51 -10.03
N ALA A 346 7.81 -1.08 -8.80
CA ALA A 346 8.81 -0.47 -7.94
C ALA A 346 10.04 -1.35 -7.66
N GLY A 347 9.89 -2.67 -7.74
CA GLY A 347 10.98 -3.63 -7.69
C GLY A 347 11.75 -3.75 -9.01
N GLY A 348 11.40 -3.01 -10.06
CA GLY A 348 11.96 -3.21 -11.41
C GLY A 348 11.50 -4.51 -12.06
N LEU A 349 10.40 -5.11 -11.57
CA LEU A 349 9.85 -6.35 -12.09
C LEU A 349 8.72 -6.06 -13.07
N LEU A 350 8.53 -6.93 -14.05
CA LEU A 350 7.31 -6.92 -14.85
C LEU A 350 6.14 -7.41 -13.97
N PRO A 351 4.94 -6.80 -14.08
CA PRO A 351 3.75 -7.26 -13.38
C PRO A 351 3.50 -8.75 -13.58
N ASP A 352 3.28 -9.46 -12.48
CA ASP A 352 2.89 -10.86 -12.52
C ASP A 352 1.38 -10.95 -12.76
N LEU A 353 1.00 -11.45 -13.93
CA LEU A 353 -0.39 -11.52 -14.40
C LEU A 353 -1.08 -12.84 -14.06
N ALA A 354 -0.45 -13.68 -13.23
CA ALA A 354 -1.00 -14.98 -12.85
C ALA A 354 -2.40 -14.85 -12.21
N ALA A 355 -3.29 -15.78 -12.59
CA ALA A 355 -4.66 -15.86 -12.09
C ALA A 355 -4.74 -16.30 -10.63
N ASP A 356 -3.71 -17.00 -10.17
CA ASP A 356 -3.52 -17.53 -8.83
C ASP A 356 -2.06 -17.33 -8.41
N ASN A 357 -1.83 -17.32 -7.10
CA ASN A 357 -0.50 -17.32 -6.50
C ASN A 357 -0.55 -17.82 -5.05
N SER A 358 0.63 -18.00 -4.47
CA SER A 358 0.79 -18.56 -3.13
C SER A 358 0.22 -17.70 -1.99
N TRP A 359 -0.21 -16.47 -2.26
CA TRP A 359 -0.95 -15.64 -1.30
C TRP A 359 -2.30 -16.27 -0.95
N THR A 360 -2.97 -16.87 -1.93
CA THR A 360 -4.31 -17.49 -1.75
C THR A 360 -4.25 -19.00 -1.54
N ASP A 361 -3.10 -19.62 -1.81
CA ASP A 361 -2.93 -21.06 -1.73
C ASP A 361 -3.04 -21.61 -0.32
N ARG A 362 -3.54 -22.83 -0.24
CA ARG A 362 -3.75 -23.60 1.00
C ARG A 362 -2.78 -24.77 1.07
N VAL A 363 -2.75 -25.45 2.21
CA VAL A 363 -2.06 -26.74 2.33
C VAL A 363 -2.54 -27.69 1.22
N GLY A 364 -1.60 -28.26 0.48
CA GLY A 364 -1.84 -29.07 -0.71
C GLY A 364 -1.66 -28.34 -2.05
N ALA A 365 -1.57 -27.01 -2.04
CA ALA A 365 -1.30 -26.18 -3.23
C ALA A 365 0.02 -25.40 -3.17
N ILE A 366 0.72 -25.42 -2.03
CA ILE A 366 2.03 -24.77 -1.90
C ILE A 366 3.12 -25.67 -2.51
N GLU A 367 3.83 -25.13 -3.49
CA GLU A 367 4.98 -25.80 -4.11
C GLU A 367 6.12 -26.02 -3.09
N PRO A 368 6.70 -27.24 -3.01
CA PRO A 368 7.76 -27.54 -2.04
C PRO A 368 8.97 -26.62 -2.14
N VAL A 369 9.34 -26.22 -3.37
CA VAL A 369 10.45 -25.30 -3.59
C VAL A 369 10.15 -23.94 -2.97
N GLU A 370 8.96 -23.37 -3.20
CA GLU A 370 8.59 -22.09 -2.62
C GLU A 370 8.53 -22.16 -1.09
N MET A 371 8.02 -23.25 -0.53
CA MET A 371 8.04 -23.45 0.92
C MET A 371 9.47 -23.33 1.47
N LEU A 372 10.43 -24.03 0.86
CA LEU A 372 11.84 -24.00 1.27
C LEU A 372 12.44 -22.60 1.13
N GLU A 373 12.19 -21.92 0.00
CA GLU A 373 12.66 -20.55 -0.22
C GLU A 373 12.14 -19.59 0.86
N VAL A 374 10.86 -19.69 1.22
CA VAL A 374 10.26 -18.87 2.28
C VAL A 374 10.90 -19.17 3.64
N GLN A 375 11.16 -20.43 3.99
CA GLN A 375 11.85 -20.75 5.24
C GLN A 375 13.29 -20.22 5.26
N LEU A 376 14.03 -20.43 4.16
CA LEU A 376 15.42 -19.99 4.05
C LEU A 376 15.55 -18.47 4.16
N CYS A 377 14.74 -17.72 3.40
CA CYS A 377 14.77 -16.27 3.40
C CYS A 377 14.21 -15.65 4.68
N ASN A 378 13.09 -16.16 5.22
CA ASN A 378 12.35 -15.47 6.28
C ASN A 378 12.71 -15.95 7.69
N VAL A 379 13.35 -17.12 7.83
CA VAL A 379 13.66 -17.73 9.13
C VAL A 379 15.14 -18.06 9.25
N THR A 380 15.66 -18.89 8.35
CA THR A 380 17.03 -19.42 8.44
C THR A 380 18.06 -18.30 8.30
N ALA A 381 17.95 -17.45 7.28
CA ALA A 381 18.90 -16.35 7.08
C ALA A 381 18.86 -15.33 8.24
N PRO A 382 17.71 -14.83 8.71
CA PRO A 382 17.64 -13.99 9.90
C PRO A 382 18.27 -14.63 11.14
N PHE A 383 17.97 -15.90 11.41
CA PHE A 383 18.57 -16.63 12.54
C PHE A 383 20.09 -16.68 12.43
N MET A 384 20.62 -17.10 11.28
CA MET A 384 22.07 -17.20 11.06
C MET A 384 22.77 -15.85 11.19
N LEU A 385 22.15 -14.77 10.69
CA LEU A 385 22.70 -13.42 10.84
C LEU A 385 22.72 -12.98 12.30
N VAL A 386 21.63 -13.20 13.04
CA VAL A 386 21.56 -12.87 14.48
C VAL A 386 22.61 -13.65 15.27
N ASP A 387 22.68 -14.96 15.07
CA ASP A 387 23.62 -15.85 15.77
C ASP A 387 25.08 -15.47 15.47
N ARG A 388 25.41 -15.32 14.18
CA ARG A 388 26.80 -15.09 13.75
C ARG A 388 27.29 -13.67 14.03
N LEU A 389 26.40 -12.66 14.00
CA LEU A 389 26.74 -11.25 14.23
C LEU A 389 26.60 -10.80 15.68
N ARG A 390 26.04 -11.62 16.58
CA ARG A 390 25.90 -11.30 18.01
C ARG A 390 27.21 -10.79 18.64
N PRO A 391 28.39 -11.43 18.43
CA PRO A 391 29.65 -10.89 18.97
C PRO A 391 30.03 -9.51 18.43
N ALA A 392 29.72 -9.23 17.16
CA ALA A 392 29.99 -7.92 16.56
C ALA A 392 29.06 -6.83 17.10
N LEU A 393 27.81 -7.17 17.42
CA LEU A 393 26.85 -6.29 18.09
C LEU A 393 27.26 -6.00 19.53
N ALA A 394 27.63 -7.04 20.28
CA ALA A 394 28.09 -6.92 21.67
C ALA A 394 29.39 -6.10 21.81
N ALA A 395 30.24 -6.10 20.77
CA ALA A 395 31.48 -5.33 20.75
C ALA A 395 31.29 -3.83 20.47
N SER A 396 30.07 -3.37 20.17
CA SER A 396 29.83 -1.95 19.91
C SER A 396 30.00 -1.12 21.20
N PRO A 397 30.66 0.05 21.12
CA PRO A 397 30.76 0.98 22.25
C PRO A 397 29.46 1.77 22.51
N ALA A 398 28.43 1.54 21.70
CA ALA A 398 27.13 2.17 21.83
C ALA A 398 26.43 1.91 23.17
N ARG A 399 25.51 2.79 23.56
CA ARG A 399 24.59 2.52 24.68
C ARG A 399 23.77 1.25 24.45
N ARG A 400 23.26 1.10 23.22
CA ARG A 400 22.48 -0.04 22.74
C ARG A 400 22.82 -0.34 21.29
N THR A 401 22.63 -1.60 20.93
CA THR A 401 22.58 -2.06 19.54
C THR A 401 21.22 -2.69 19.26
N TYR A 402 20.87 -2.79 17.98
CA TYR A 402 19.50 -3.05 17.57
C TYR A 402 19.42 -4.24 16.61
N ILE A 403 18.50 -5.16 16.88
CA ILE A 403 18.05 -6.16 15.94
C ILE A 403 16.57 -5.92 15.66
N VAL A 404 16.25 -5.56 14.42
CA VAL A 404 14.86 -5.36 13.98
C VAL A 404 14.50 -6.46 12.99
N ASN A 405 13.60 -7.35 13.41
CA ASN A 405 13.03 -8.39 12.57
C ASN A 405 11.76 -7.86 11.92
N VAL A 406 11.78 -7.65 10.60
CA VAL A 406 10.57 -7.20 9.88
C VAL A 406 9.61 -8.39 9.75
N SER A 407 8.55 -8.32 10.53
CA SER A 407 7.51 -9.34 10.61
C SER A 407 6.18 -8.78 10.11
N ALA A 408 5.08 -9.47 10.38
CA ALA A 408 3.75 -9.03 9.98
C ALA A 408 2.67 -9.72 10.83
N MET A 409 1.42 -9.28 10.68
CA MET A 409 0.25 -9.91 11.29
C MET A 409 0.08 -11.41 10.91
N GLU A 410 0.69 -11.86 9.84
CA GLU A 410 0.82 -13.25 9.41
C GLU A 410 1.57 -14.10 10.44
N GLY A 411 2.48 -13.51 11.21
CA GLY A 411 3.20 -14.21 12.29
C GLY A 411 2.44 -14.28 13.61
N VAL A 412 1.27 -13.62 13.71
CA VAL A 412 0.51 -13.53 14.96
C VAL A 412 -0.38 -14.77 15.16
N PHE A 413 -0.30 -15.38 16.35
CA PHE A 413 -1.16 -16.50 16.75
C PHE A 413 -2.52 -16.01 17.25
N GLY A 414 -2.54 -15.02 18.14
CA GLY A 414 -3.73 -14.55 18.86
C GLY A 414 -4.67 -13.64 18.07
N ARG A 415 -5.08 -14.03 16.85
CA ARG A 415 -5.96 -13.21 15.99
C ARG A 415 -7.38 -13.79 15.90
N GLY A 416 -8.41 -12.94 16.03
CA GLY A 416 -9.81 -13.36 15.99
C GLY A 416 -10.26 -14.07 14.71
N TYR A 417 -9.68 -13.71 13.56
CA TYR A 417 -9.82 -14.45 12.31
C TYR A 417 -8.49 -14.50 11.56
N LYS A 418 -8.10 -15.69 11.12
CA LYS A 418 -6.96 -15.94 10.25
C LYS A 418 -7.41 -16.89 9.13
N GLY A 419 -7.23 -16.46 7.89
CA GLY A 419 -7.58 -17.27 6.72
C GLY A 419 -6.61 -18.44 6.54
N PRO A 420 -6.97 -19.45 5.73
CA PRO A 420 -6.12 -20.62 5.47
C PRO A 420 -5.05 -20.38 4.37
N GLY A 421 -5.02 -19.19 3.77
CA GLY A 421 -4.08 -18.84 2.69
C GLY A 421 -2.64 -18.66 3.17
N HIS A 422 -1.67 -18.78 2.26
CA HIS A 422 -0.23 -18.56 2.49
C HIS A 422 0.32 -19.17 3.80
N PRO A 423 0.04 -20.46 4.10
CA PRO A 423 0.42 -21.06 5.38
C PRO A 423 1.94 -21.08 5.61
N HIS A 424 2.74 -21.23 4.55
CA HIS A 424 4.20 -21.20 4.61
C HIS A 424 4.75 -19.85 5.12
N THR A 425 4.19 -18.74 4.63
CA THR A 425 4.53 -17.38 5.11
C THR A 425 4.07 -17.17 6.54
N ASN A 426 2.84 -17.58 6.88
CA ASN A 426 2.32 -17.51 8.25
C ASN A 426 3.24 -18.22 9.25
N MET A 427 3.64 -19.45 8.93
CA MET A 427 4.57 -20.24 9.75
C MET A 427 5.93 -19.55 9.89
N ALA A 428 6.49 -19.05 8.78
CA ALA A 428 7.79 -18.40 8.79
C ALA A 428 7.80 -17.11 9.65
N LYS A 429 6.79 -16.25 9.51
CA LYS A 429 6.68 -15.03 10.32
C LYS A 429 6.43 -15.34 11.80
N ALA A 430 5.70 -16.41 12.10
CA ALA A 430 5.52 -16.88 13.47
C ALA A 430 6.83 -17.38 14.10
N ALA A 431 7.65 -18.11 13.33
CA ALA A 431 8.97 -18.55 13.78
C ALA A 431 9.92 -17.37 14.04
N LEU A 432 9.91 -16.35 13.17
CA LEU A 432 10.69 -15.13 13.35
C LEU A 432 10.25 -14.32 14.59
N ASN A 433 8.93 -14.23 14.82
CA ASN A 433 8.38 -13.65 16.04
C ASN A 433 8.83 -14.44 17.29
N MET A 434 8.84 -15.77 17.21
CA MET A 434 9.28 -16.62 18.31
C MET A 434 10.75 -16.38 18.66
N LEU A 435 11.64 -16.25 17.66
CA LEU A 435 13.05 -15.89 17.88
C LEU A 435 13.17 -14.62 18.71
N THR A 436 12.43 -13.57 18.35
CA THR A 436 12.41 -12.32 19.11
C THR A 436 11.89 -12.54 20.53
N ARG A 437 10.76 -13.22 20.66
CA ARG A 437 10.10 -13.44 21.95
C ARG A 437 10.98 -14.19 22.95
N THR A 438 11.76 -15.16 22.50
CA THR A 438 12.53 -16.03 23.39
C THR A 438 13.95 -15.56 23.65
N SER A 439 14.55 -14.80 22.73
CA SER A 439 15.98 -14.44 22.82
C SER A 439 16.22 -13.00 23.26
N ALA A 440 15.25 -12.09 23.12
CA ALA A 440 15.49 -10.67 23.33
C ALA A 440 15.88 -10.29 24.77
N GLU A 441 15.27 -10.93 25.78
CA GLU A 441 15.56 -10.60 27.19
C GLU A 441 16.99 -10.97 27.56
N GLU A 442 17.42 -12.19 27.21
CA GLU A 442 18.79 -12.66 27.45
C GLU A 442 19.83 -11.80 26.73
N MET A 443 19.59 -11.45 25.46
CA MET A 443 20.52 -10.62 24.69
C MET A 443 20.59 -9.16 25.18
N LEU A 444 19.51 -8.64 25.76
CA LEU A 444 19.55 -7.34 26.41
C LEU A 444 20.40 -7.39 27.69
N GLU A 445 20.14 -8.37 28.56
CA GLU A 445 20.82 -8.48 29.85
C GLU A 445 22.31 -8.75 29.72
N THR A 446 22.71 -9.55 28.73
CA THR A 446 24.09 -9.99 28.54
C THR A 446 24.91 -9.03 27.66
N ASP A 447 24.33 -8.53 26.58
CA ASP A 447 25.06 -7.80 25.53
C ASP A 447 24.53 -6.38 25.27
N GLY A 448 23.44 -5.96 25.92
CA GLY A 448 22.81 -4.66 25.67
C GLY A 448 22.13 -4.57 24.29
N ILE A 449 21.75 -5.70 23.69
CA ILE A 449 21.13 -5.77 22.36
C ILE A 449 19.61 -5.73 22.49
N LEU A 450 18.97 -4.75 21.84
CA LEU A 450 17.52 -4.62 21.76
C LEU A 450 16.99 -5.34 20.53
N MET A 451 16.27 -6.46 20.73
CA MET A 451 15.65 -7.21 19.64
C MET A 451 14.13 -7.01 19.61
N THR A 452 13.60 -6.61 18.44
CA THR A 452 12.17 -6.38 18.22
C THR A 452 11.67 -7.08 16.95
N SER A 453 10.38 -7.41 16.93
CA SER A 453 9.65 -7.79 15.71
C SER A 453 8.70 -6.68 15.32
N VAL A 454 8.64 -6.29 14.05
CA VAL A 454 7.86 -5.12 13.63
C VAL A 454 6.93 -5.44 12.46
N ASP A 455 5.65 -5.12 12.62
CA ASP A 455 4.65 -5.09 11.54
C ASP A 455 4.78 -3.78 10.74
N THR A 456 4.90 -3.89 9.43
CA THR A 456 4.97 -2.73 8.52
C THR A 456 3.61 -2.07 8.29
N GLY A 457 2.52 -2.69 8.76
CA GLY A 457 1.17 -2.30 8.39
C GLY A 457 0.82 -2.72 6.96
N TRP A 458 -0.41 -2.42 6.55
CA TRP A 458 -0.90 -2.79 5.23
C TRP A 458 -0.55 -1.71 4.21
N ILE A 459 0.49 -1.99 3.44
CA ILE A 459 1.12 -1.06 2.49
C ILE A 459 1.07 -1.54 1.04
N THR A 460 0.90 -2.84 0.81
CA THR A 460 0.91 -3.47 -0.52
C THR A 460 -0.23 -4.48 -0.65
N ASP A 461 -0.65 -4.76 -1.87
CA ASP A 461 -1.58 -5.86 -2.18
C ASP A 461 -0.80 -7.04 -2.78
N GLU A 462 -0.92 -8.22 -2.19
CA GLU A 462 -0.23 -9.44 -2.65
C GLU A 462 -1.16 -10.44 -3.36
N ARG A 463 -2.44 -10.10 -3.52
CA ARG A 463 -3.41 -10.96 -4.22
C ARG A 463 -3.00 -11.27 -5.68
N PRO A 464 -3.57 -12.33 -6.27
CA PRO A 464 -3.45 -12.60 -7.70
C PRO A 464 -3.93 -11.42 -8.55
N HIS A 465 -3.44 -11.34 -9.79
CA HIS A 465 -3.66 -10.18 -10.64
C HIS A 465 -5.14 -9.85 -10.88
N PRO A 466 -6.03 -10.81 -11.21
CA PRO A 466 -7.44 -10.50 -11.47
C PRO A 466 -8.16 -9.87 -10.25
N ASP A 467 -7.79 -10.30 -9.04
CA ASP A 467 -8.34 -9.74 -7.81
C ASP A 467 -7.83 -8.33 -7.55
N LYS A 468 -6.55 -8.07 -7.84
CA LYS A 468 -5.96 -6.73 -7.76
C LYS A 468 -6.65 -5.76 -8.70
N GLU A 469 -6.83 -6.15 -9.96
CA GLU A 469 -7.51 -5.31 -10.96
C GLU A 469 -8.93 -4.98 -10.53
N ARG A 470 -9.72 -6.00 -10.15
CA ARG A 470 -11.09 -5.80 -9.68
C ARG A 470 -11.15 -4.86 -8.48
N MET A 471 -10.23 -5.00 -7.53
CA MET A 471 -10.23 -4.15 -6.35
C MET A 471 -9.76 -2.72 -6.62
N ALA A 472 -8.80 -2.53 -7.51
CA ALA A 472 -8.43 -1.21 -8.00
C ALA A 472 -9.59 -0.53 -8.74
N GLU A 473 -10.35 -1.27 -9.57
CA GLU A 473 -11.58 -0.77 -10.22
C GLU A 473 -12.69 -0.42 -9.21
N GLU A 474 -12.72 -1.09 -8.05
CA GLU A 474 -13.58 -0.76 -6.92
C GLU A 474 -13.06 0.42 -6.05
N GLY A 475 -11.91 1.01 -6.41
CA GLY A 475 -11.30 2.15 -5.72
C GLY A 475 -10.52 1.77 -4.45
N PHE A 476 -10.00 0.55 -4.37
CA PHE A 476 -9.17 0.11 -3.24
C PHE A 476 -7.76 0.69 -3.33
N HIS A 477 -7.27 1.21 -2.20
CA HIS A 477 -5.87 1.53 -1.95
C HIS A 477 -5.46 1.00 -0.57
N ALA A 478 -4.21 0.59 -0.42
CA ALA A 478 -3.66 0.22 0.88
C ALA A 478 -3.72 1.44 1.84
N PRO A 479 -4.05 1.25 3.13
CA PRO A 479 -4.23 2.36 4.07
C PRO A 479 -2.97 3.17 4.36
N LEU A 480 -1.79 2.60 4.11
CA LEU A 480 -0.46 3.15 4.37
C LEU A 480 0.41 3.01 3.13
N ASP A 481 1.53 3.74 3.07
CA ASP A 481 2.51 3.65 1.97
C ASP A 481 3.87 3.05 2.40
N LEU A 482 4.82 2.98 1.48
CA LEU A 482 6.15 2.42 1.76
C LEU A 482 6.97 3.23 2.78
N GLU A 483 6.80 4.55 2.84
CA GLU A 483 7.47 5.39 3.83
C GLU A 483 6.89 5.16 5.23
N ASP A 484 5.58 4.92 5.35
CA ASP A 484 4.91 4.53 6.59
C ASP A 484 5.40 3.16 7.07
N GLY A 485 5.58 2.22 6.15
CA GLY A 485 6.16 0.90 6.44
C GLY A 485 7.61 1.02 6.92
N ALA A 486 8.43 1.84 6.26
CA ALA A 486 9.82 2.07 6.64
C ALA A 486 9.92 2.79 7.99
N ALA A 487 9.05 3.77 8.25
CA ALA A 487 9.00 4.47 9.53
C ALA A 487 8.71 3.53 10.70
N ARG A 488 7.83 2.53 10.52
CA ARG A 488 7.54 1.52 11.55
C ARG A 488 8.77 0.66 11.87
N VAL A 489 9.46 0.19 10.84
CA VAL A 489 10.69 -0.63 11.01
C VAL A 489 11.81 0.19 11.65
N TYR A 490 11.86 1.50 11.37
CA TYR A 490 12.89 2.39 11.90
C TYR A 490 12.60 2.89 13.33
N ASP A 491 11.34 2.96 13.75
CA ASP A 491 10.90 3.51 15.06
C ASP A 491 11.61 2.91 16.28
N PRO A 492 11.88 1.59 16.38
CA PRO A 492 12.59 1.04 17.53
C PRO A 492 14.00 1.59 17.70
N ILE A 493 14.66 1.94 16.60
CA ILE A 493 16.01 2.53 16.62
C ILE A 493 15.91 3.98 17.10
N VAL A 494 14.96 4.75 16.55
CA VAL A 494 14.75 6.16 16.96
C VAL A 494 14.47 6.26 18.46
N ARG A 495 13.48 5.49 18.94
CA ARG A 495 13.10 5.48 20.36
C ARG A 495 14.21 4.95 21.25
N GLY A 496 14.95 3.96 20.76
CA GLY A 496 16.16 3.45 21.41
C GLY A 496 17.20 4.53 21.62
N GLU A 497 17.54 5.30 20.58
CA GLU A 497 18.49 6.41 20.71
C GLU A 497 17.96 7.53 21.62
N ASP A 498 16.64 7.73 21.67
CA ASP A 498 15.97 8.65 22.62
C ASP A 498 15.89 8.11 24.07
N GLY A 499 16.41 6.91 24.33
CA GLY A 499 16.52 6.32 25.67
C GLY A 499 15.40 5.34 26.06
N GLU A 500 14.50 4.98 25.15
CA GLU A 500 13.47 3.98 25.37
C GLU A 500 13.91 2.59 24.87
N ASP A 501 14.17 1.68 25.80
CA ASP A 501 14.60 0.32 25.49
C ASP A 501 13.40 -0.57 25.09
N LEU A 502 13.09 -0.62 23.79
CA LEU A 502 12.10 -1.54 23.23
C LEU A 502 12.75 -2.88 22.89
N TYR A 503 12.30 -3.97 23.52
CA TYR A 503 12.81 -5.32 23.28
C TYR A 503 11.72 -6.37 23.55
N GLY A 504 11.89 -7.57 23.02
CA GLY A 504 11.04 -8.72 23.35
C GLY A 504 9.56 -8.49 23.06
N CYS A 505 9.25 -7.68 22.05
CA CYS A 505 7.88 -7.34 21.67
C CYS A 505 7.67 -7.42 20.16
N PHE A 506 6.41 -7.67 19.79
CA PHE A 506 5.90 -7.47 18.44
C PHE A 506 5.25 -6.10 18.37
N LEU A 507 5.83 -5.19 17.61
CA LEU A 507 5.33 -3.83 17.44
C LEU A 507 4.37 -3.78 16.27
N LYS A 508 3.14 -3.34 16.55
CA LYS A 508 2.11 -3.08 15.56
C LYS A 508 1.58 -1.67 15.77
N ASP A 509 1.61 -0.86 14.70
CA ASP A 509 1.20 0.55 14.76
C ASP A 509 1.95 1.34 15.86
N TYR A 510 3.27 1.13 15.97
CA TYR A 510 4.20 1.76 16.94
C TYR A 510 3.98 1.37 18.42
N ALA A 511 3.15 0.37 18.71
CA ALA A 511 2.89 -0.10 20.07
C ALA A 511 3.09 -1.63 20.18
N PRO A 512 3.50 -2.15 21.36
CA PRO A 512 3.50 -3.58 21.62
C PRO A 512 2.11 -4.19 21.41
N ALA A 513 2.07 -5.30 20.70
CA ALA A 513 0.87 -6.04 20.38
C ALA A 513 1.02 -7.53 20.74
N ASN A 514 -0.08 -8.27 20.64
CA ASN A 514 -0.09 -9.70 20.91
C ASN A 514 0.77 -10.47 19.90
N TRP A 515 1.44 -11.51 20.40
CA TRP A 515 2.19 -12.50 19.62
C TRP A 515 1.32 -13.43 18.79
#